data_AF-K2AKL7-F1
#
_entry.id   AF-K2AKL7-F1
#
_cell.length_a   1.000
_cell.length_b   1.000
_cell.length_c   1.000
_cell.angle_alpha   90.00
_cell.angle_beta   90.00
_cell.angle_gamma   90.00
#
_symmetry.space_group_name_H-M   'P 1'
#
loop_
_entity.id
_entity.type
_entity.pdbx_description
1 polymer ?
#
loop_
_entity_poly.entity_id
_entity_poly.type
_entity_poly.pdbx_seq_one_letter_code
_entity_poly.pdbx_strand_id
1 'polypeptide(L)' 'MSLKKLQYYCEADVALTKDIYDFVLTNKHLKFKDFWNEERIVNLDFSYPPTAEINASQSSLF' A
#
# COMPACT_ATOMS: atom_id res chain seq x y z
N MET A 1 13.60 -23.81 4.52
CA MET A 1 12.43 -23.08 3.96
C MET A 1 12.18 -23.63 2.55
N SER A 2 10.96 -24.08 2.20
CA SER A 2 10.70 -24.62 0.85
C SER A 2 10.36 -23.49 -0.14
N LEU A 3 10.81 -23.60 -1.38
CA LEU A 3 10.53 -22.60 -2.44
C LEU A 3 9.03 -22.29 -2.58
N LYS A 4 8.17 -23.31 -2.47
CA LYS A 4 6.71 -23.16 -2.49
C LYS A 4 6.15 -22.27 -1.37
N LYS A 5 6.78 -22.30 -0.18
CA LYS A 5 6.36 -21.45 0.95
C LYS A 5 6.81 -20.01 0.72
N LEU A 6 8.02 -19.81 0.21
CA LEU A 6 8.52 -18.48 -0.13
C LEU A 6 7.65 -17.83 -1.20
N GLN A 7 7.34 -18.54 -2.28
CA GLN A 7 6.42 -18.08 -3.33
C GLN A 7 5.07 -17.67 -2.74
N TYR A 8 4.47 -18.53 -1.93
CA TYR A 8 3.18 -18.24 -1.30
C TYR A 8 3.20 -16.95 -0.46
N TYR A 9 4.23 -16.74 0.37
CA TYR A 9 4.31 -15.52 1.18
C TYR A 9 4.46 -14.27 0.29
N CYS A 10 5.27 -14.33 -0.77
CA CYS A 10 5.38 -13.23 -1.71
C CYS A 10 4.04 -12.89 -2.38
N GLU A 11 3.31 -13.91 -2.84
CA GLU A 11 1.99 -13.72 -3.48
C GLU A 11 0.95 -13.21 -2.48
N ALA A 12 0.96 -13.74 -1.25
CA ALA A 12 0.05 -13.32 -0.19
C ALA A 12 0.29 -11.87 0.25
N ASP A 13 1.54 -11.44 0.36
CA ASP A 13 1.89 -10.07 0.73
C ASP A 13 1.40 -9.08 -0.34
N VAL A 14 1.55 -9.42 -1.62
CA VAL A 14 1.05 -8.59 -2.74
C VAL A 14 -0.48 -8.52 -2.72
N ALA A 15 -1.17 -9.65 -2.54
CA ALA A 15 -2.62 -9.67 -2.46
C ALA A 15 -3.13 -8.81 -1.29
N LEU A 16 -2.55 -8.99 -0.11
CA LEU A 16 -2.93 -8.26 1.10
C LEU A 16 -2.71 -6.75 0.94
N THR A 17 -1.54 -6.34 0.44
CA THR A 17 -1.21 -4.92 0.27
C THR A 17 -2.09 -4.26 -0.79
N LYS A 18 -2.45 -4.97 -1.86
CA LYS A 18 -3.39 -4.50 -2.87
C LYS A 18 -4.79 -4.26 -2.28
N ASP A 19 -5.32 -5.25 -1.55
CA ASP A 19 -6.67 -5.13 -0.96
C ASP A 19 -6.76 -3.95 0.01
N ILE A 20 -5.70 -3.73 0.80
CA ILE A 20 -5.59 -2.57 1.68
C ILE A 20 -5.55 -1.27 0.84
N TYR A 21 -4.73 -1.22 -0.20
CA TYR A 21 -4.63 -0.05 -1.06
C TYR A 21 -5.97 0.31 -1.71
N ASP A 22 -6.66 -0.66 -2.31
CA ASP A 22 -7.95 -0.47 -2.98
C ASP A 22 -9.04 0.02 -2.01
N PHE A 23 -9.05 -0.52 -0.79
CA PHE A 23 -9.93 -0.06 0.27
C PHE A 23 -9.67 1.41 0.62
N VAL A 24 -8.41 1.77 0.89
CA VAL A 24 -8.08 3.13 1.31
C VAL A 24 -8.27 4.12 0.15
N LEU A 25 -7.98 3.74 -1.09
CA LEU A 25 -8.17 4.60 -2.25
C LEU A 25 -9.62 5.11 -2.35
N THR A 26 -10.58 4.26 -2.00
CA THR A 26 -12.01 4.60 -2.01
C THR A 26 -12.45 5.29 -0.71
N ASN A 27 -12.01 4.79 0.45
CA ASN A 27 -12.54 5.20 1.75
C ASN A 27 -11.74 6.31 2.45
N LYS A 28 -10.53 6.61 1.98
CA LYS A 28 -9.60 7.64 2.48
C LYS A 28 -9.14 7.48 3.93
N HIS A 29 -9.36 6.29 4.51
CA HIS A 29 -8.88 5.95 5.84
C HIS A 29 -8.57 4.45 5.93
N LEU A 30 -7.74 4.09 6.91
CA LEU A 30 -7.47 2.71 7.31
C LEU A 30 -7.90 2.52 8.76
N LYS A 31 -8.67 1.45 9.01
CA LYS A 31 -9.05 1.04 10.36
C LYS A 31 -8.40 -0.30 10.70
N PHE A 32 -7.69 -0.38 11.82
CA PHE A 32 -7.02 -1.60 12.26
C PHE A 32 -6.93 -1.67 13.79
N LYS A 33 -6.65 -2.86 14.33
CA LYS A 33 -6.30 -3.03 15.73
C LYS A 33 -4.79 -2.95 15.89
N ASP A 34 -4.33 -2.12 16.81
CA ASP A 34 -2.90 -2.02 17.09
C ASP A 34 -2.40 -3.20 17.96
N PHE A 35 -1.13 -3.13 18.35
CA PHE A 35 -0.49 -4.12 19.21
C PHE A 35 -1.20 -4.28 20.58
N TRP A 36 -1.92 -3.25 21.03
CA TRP A 36 -2.65 -3.23 22.30
C TRP A 36 -4.12 -3.64 22.15
N ASN A 37 -4.53 -4.14 20.98
CA ASN A 37 -5.90 -4.44 20.60
C ASN A 37 -6.85 -3.22 20.58
N GLU A 38 -6.30 -2.00 20.52
CA GLU A 38 -7.10 -0.79 20.42
C GLU A 38 -7.42 -0.51 18.94
N GLU A 39 -8.66 -0.11 18.68
CA GLU A 39 -9.05 0.30 17.34
C GLU A 39 -8.43 1.66 17.00
N ARG A 40 -7.64 1.68 15.92
CA ARG A 40 -7.04 2.87 15.34
C ARG A 40 -7.68 3.17 14.00
N ILE A 41 -7.86 4.46 13.73
CA ILE A 41 -8.26 4.98 12.42
C ILE A 41 -7.21 5.98 12.00
N VAL A 42 -6.65 5.79 10.82
CA VAL A 42 -5.66 6.67 10.20
C VAL A 42 -6.22 7.17 8.88
N ASN A 43 -6.38 8.49 8.75
CA ASN A 43 -6.75 9.11 7.49
C ASN A 43 -5.53 9.14 6.57
N LEU A 44 -5.72 8.79 5.31
CA LEU A 44 -4.64 8.66 4.34
C LEU A 44 -4.90 9.56 3.14
N ASP A 45 -3.88 10.33 2.78
CA ASP A 45 -3.90 11.23 1.64
C ASP A 45 -3.04 10.66 0.49
N PHE A 46 -3.63 10.59 -0.70
CA PHE A 46 -3.00 10.09 -1.93
C PHE A 46 -2.78 11.21 -2.95
N SER A 47 -2.78 12.46 -2.50
CA SER A 47 -2.55 13.63 -3.35
C SER A 47 -1.08 13.79 -3.81
N TYR A 48 -0.16 12.97 -3.30
CA TYR A 48 1.27 13.03 -3.64
C TYR A 48 1.65 12.00 -4.73
N PRO A 49 2.48 12.38 -5.72
CA PRO A 49 3.01 13.72 -5.95
C PRO A 49 1.90 14.67 -6.43
N PRO A 50 1.91 15.94 -6.00
CA PRO A 50 0.95 16.92 -6.51
C PRO A 50 1.05 16.96 -8.02
N THR A 51 -0.10 17.00 -8.70
CA THR A 51 -0.28 16.91 -10.16
C THR A 51 0.52 17.93 -11.00
N ALA A 52 1.27 18.82 -10.37
CA ALA A 52 2.05 19.88 -11.00
C ALA A 52 3.47 19.48 -11.46
N GLU A 53 3.99 18.30 -11.07
CA GLU A 53 5.37 17.88 -11.42
C GLU A 53 5.46 16.81 -12.52
N ILE A 54 4.43 16.66 -13.37
CA ILE A 54 4.46 15.80 -14.58
C ILE A 54 5.26 16.49 -15.72
N ASN A 55 6.30 17.25 -15.39
CA ASN A 55 7.27 17.81 -16.34
C ASN A 55 8.71 17.36 -16.04
N ALA A 56 8.92 16.53 -15.02
CA ALA A 56 10.19 15.85 -14.85
C ALA A 56 10.25 14.70 -15.87
N SER A 57 10.82 14.96 -17.05
CA SER A 57 11.16 13.90 -18.00
C SER A 57 12.14 12.94 -17.31
N GLN A 58 11.65 11.81 -16.81
CA GLN A 58 12.50 10.71 -16.40
C GLN A 58 13.11 10.11 -17.68
N SER A 59 14.29 10.60 -18.05
CA SER A 59 14.92 10.32 -19.34
C SER A 59 15.52 8.92 -19.45
N SER A 60 15.74 8.21 -18.33
CA SER A 60 15.96 6.76 -18.24
C SER A 60 16.30 6.42 -16.78
N LEU A 61 16.03 5.19 -16.35
CA LEU A 61 16.59 4.60 -15.12
C LEU A 61 17.47 3.39 -15.45
N PHE A 62 18.04 3.42 -16.65
CA PHE A 62 19.00 2.49 -17.23
C PHE A 62 20.06 3.27 -18.01
#